data_AF-A0A1V2YHZ4-F1
#
_entry.id   AF-A0A1V2YHZ4-F1
#
_cell.length_a   1.000
_cell.length_b   1.000
_cell.length_c   1.000
_cell.angle_alpha   90.00
_cell.angle_beta   90.00
_cell.angle_gamma   90.00
#
_symmetry.space_group_name_H-M   'P 1'
#
loop_
_entity.id
_entity.type
_entity.pdbx_description
1 polymer ?
#
loop_
_entity_poly.entity_id
_entity_poly.type
_entity_poly.pdbx_seq_one_letter_code
_entity_poly.pdbx_strand_id
1 'polypeptide(L)'
;MTGVSHTHQTGEEFALKLMNYLNATVAKWKADTGLGFALYGSPAESLCYRFAKIDLAKFGSIEDITDKGYYTNSYHVDVREEIDAFSKLKFESRFQNISTGGCISYIEIPHMAHNLEALKHMIRYIYENIQYAEFNTKSDYCHVCGFEGEIVINHELDWECPNCHNKDQGRMNVIRRTCGYLGDNYWNNGKTKEINNRVLHI
;
A
#
# COMPACT_ATOMS: atom_id res chain seq x y z
N MET A 1 -21.45 7.32 -5.67
CA MET A 1 -20.32 7.08 -4.75
C MET A 1 -20.89 7.01 -3.35
N THR A 2 -20.42 6.08 -2.51
CA THR A 2 -20.99 5.81 -1.18
C THR A 2 -20.64 6.88 -0.13
N GLY A 3 -19.65 7.73 -0.40
CA GLY A 3 -19.20 8.79 0.50
C GLY A 3 -18.43 8.27 1.73
N VAL A 4 -18.06 6.99 1.75
CA VAL A 4 -17.37 6.32 2.85
C VAL A 4 -16.28 5.39 2.32
N SER A 5 -15.30 5.07 3.17
CA SER A 5 -14.27 4.06 2.88
C SER A 5 -14.89 2.69 2.57
N HIS A 6 -14.20 1.88 1.77
CA HIS A 6 -14.66 0.52 1.44
C HIS A 6 -14.59 -0.44 2.64
N THR A 7 -13.95 -0.06 3.74
CA THR A 7 -13.99 -0.79 5.01
C THR A 7 -15.33 -0.65 5.75
N HIS A 8 -16.14 0.35 5.40
CA HIS A 8 -17.51 0.47 5.91
C HIS A 8 -18.43 -0.47 5.16
N GLN A 9 -19.45 -1.01 5.82
CA GLN A 9 -20.34 -2.01 5.23
C GLN A 9 -20.88 -1.64 3.84
N THR A 10 -21.40 -0.42 3.66
CA THR A 10 -21.95 0.04 2.37
C THR A 10 -20.87 0.22 1.31
N GLY A 11 -19.67 0.64 1.72
CA GLY A 11 -18.50 0.74 0.86
C GLY A 11 -17.98 -0.64 0.43
N GLU A 12 -17.96 -1.60 1.36
CA GLU A 12 -17.57 -2.99 1.11
C GLU A 12 -18.51 -3.66 0.12
N GLU A 13 -19.82 -3.54 0.34
CA GLU A 13 -20.84 -4.08 -0.55
C GLU A 13 -20.67 -3.52 -1.98
N PHE A 14 -20.39 -2.22 -2.09
CA PHE A 14 -20.11 -1.59 -3.38
C PHE A 14 -18.82 -2.11 -4.02
N ALA A 15 -17.72 -2.20 -3.27
CA ALA A 15 -16.43 -2.67 -3.76
C ALA A 15 -16.50 -4.13 -4.23
N LEU A 16 -17.15 -5.02 -3.45
CA LEU A 16 -17.37 -6.41 -3.83
C LEU A 16 -18.26 -6.53 -5.07
N LYS A 17 -19.32 -5.72 -5.18
CA LYS A 17 -20.17 -5.69 -6.38
C LYS A 17 -19.37 -5.29 -7.62
N LEU A 18 -18.51 -4.28 -7.52
CA LEU A 18 -17.65 -3.83 -8.61
C LEU A 18 -16.64 -4.93 -9.01
N MET A 19 -15.94 -5.51 -8.05
CA MET A 19 -14.95 -6.56 -8.31
C MET A 19 -15.57 -7.80 -8.96
N ASN A 20 -16.76 -8.22 -8.50
CA ASN A 20 -17.49 -9.34 -9.12
C ASN A 20 -17.96 -9.01 -10.54
N TYR A 21 -18.40 -7.77 -10.80
CA TYR A 21 -18.75 -7.33 -12.15
C TYR A 21 -17.55 -7.39 -13.11
N LEU A 22 -16.37 -6.92 -12.66
CA LEU A 22 -15.13 -7.01 -13.44
C LEU A 22 -14.72 -8.46 -13.71
N ASN A 23 -14.80 -9.33 -12.69
CA ASN A 23 -14.50 -10.75 -12.84
C ASN A 23 -15.45 -11.46 -13.81
N ALA A 24 -16.76 -11.16 -13.75
CA ALA A 24 -17.74 -11.68 -14.70
C ALA A 24 -17.46 -11.21 -16.14
N THR A 25 -16.98 -9.98 -16.32
CA THR A 25 -16.60 -9.44 -17.63
C THR A 25 -15.39 -10.18 -18.20
N VAL A 26 -14.37 -10.40 -17.37
CA VAL A 26 -13.17 -11.18 -17.71
C VAL A 26 -13.54 -12.61 -18.10
N ALA A 27 -14.44 -13.25 -17.35
CA ALA A 27 -14.94 -14.60 -17.66
C ALA A 27 -15.68 -14.65 -19.00
N LYS A 28 -16.51 -13.64 -19.29
CA LYS A 28 -17.19 -13.51 -20.59
C LYS A 28 -16.18 -13.41 -21.74
N TRP A 29 -15.17 -12.53 -21.64
CA TRP A 29 -14.16 -12.41 -22.69
C TRP A 29 -13.37 -13.69 -22.91
N LYS A 30 -13.07 -14.43 -21.83
CA LYS A 30 -12.45 -15.75 -21.94
C LYS A 30 -13.31 -16.73 -22.72
N ALA A 31 -14.63 -16.74 -22.49
CA ALA A 31 -15.56 -17.59 -23.24
C ALA A 31 -15.68 -17.17 -24.71
N ASP A 32 -15.76 -15.86 -24.98
CA ASP A 32 -15.97 -15.32 -26.33
C ASP A 32 -14.72 -15.46 -27.23
N THR A 33 -13.52 -15.39 -26.64
CA THR A 33 -12.26 -15.32 -27.40
C THR A 33 -11.37 -16.56 -27.26
N GLY A 34 -11.57 -17.37 -26.23
CA GLY A 34 -10.65 -18.46 -25.84
C GLY A 34 -9.36 -18.00 -25.15
N LEU A 35 -9.14 -16.69 -24.94
CA LEU A 35 -7.93 -16.17 -24.29
C LEU A 35 -8.06 -16.15 -22.76
N GLY A 36 -6.96 -16.41 -22.06
CA GLY A 36 -6.91 -16.45 -20.59
C GLY A 36 -6.87 -15.06 -19.94
N PHE A 37 -7.97 -14.31 -19.98
CA PHE A 37 -8.10 -13.07 -19.21
C PHE A 37 -8.22 -13.36 -17.72
N ALA A 38 -7.63 -12.48 -16.89
CA ALA A 38 -7.74 -12.51 -15.44
C ALA A 38 -7.75 -11.08 -14.88
N LEU A 39 -8.41 -10.87 -13.74
CA LEU A 39 -8.44 -9.56 -13.07
C LEU A 39 -7.12 -9.36 -12.29
N TYR A 40 -6.45 -8.22 -12.52
CA TYR A 40 -5.11 -7.96 -11.99
C TYR A 40 -5.09 -6.73 -11.07
N GLY A 41 -4.77 -6.95 -9.79
CA GLY A 41 -4.46 -5.90 -8.83
C GLY A 41 -3.12 -5.26 -9.19
N SER A 42 -3.16 -4.24 -10.04
CA SER A 42 -1.97 -3.60 -10.59
C SER A 42 -1.09 -3.02 -9.46
N PRO A 43 0.24 -3.17 -9.50
CA PRO A 43 1.16 -2.53 -8.55
C PRO A 43 1.10 -0.99 -8.55
N ALA A 44 0.78 -0.40 -9.70
CA ALA A 44 0.54 1.03 -9.91
C ALA A 44 1.62 2.01 -9.41
N GLU A 45 2.90 1.60 -9.34
CA GLU A 45 4.05 2.39 -8.81
C GLU A 45 4.07 3.86 -9.22
N SER A 46 4.02 4.12 -10.53
CA SER A 46 3.95 5.47 -11.09
C SER A 46 2.53 5.88 -11.47
N LEU A 47 1.63 4.89 -11.62
CA LEU A 47 0.28 5.10 -12.13
C LEU A 47 -0.63 5.78 -11.10
N CYS A 48 -0.47 5.47 -9.80
CA CYS A 48 -1.27 6.06 -8.72
C CYS A 48 -1.16 7.58 -8.67
N TYR A 49 0.06 8.10 -8.83
CA TYR A 49 0.35 9.53 -8.91
C TYR A 49 -0.10 10.12 -10.26
N ARG A 50 0.17 9.41 -11.36
CA ARG A 50 -0.19 9.88 -12.70
C ARG A 50 -1.69 10.10 -12.86
N PHE A 51 -2.52 9.15 -12.42
CA PHE A 51 -3.97 9.28 -12.48
C PHE A 51 -4.48 10.41 -11.57
N ALA A 52 -4.03 10.46 -10.31
CA ALA A 52 -4.42 11.54 -9.41
C ALA A 52 -4.08 12.93 -9.99
N LYS A 53 -2.92 13.09 -10.64
CA LYS A 53 -2.52 14.35 -11.30
C LYS A 53 -3.40 14.70 -12.50
N ILE A 54 -3.72 13.72 -13.36
CA ILE A 54 -4.59 13.94 -14.53
C ILE A 54 -6.00 14.33 -14.07
N ASP A 55 -6.53 13.63 -13.07
CA ASP A 55 -7.87 13.88 -12.55
C ASP A 55 -7.94 15.19 -11.77
N LEU A 56 -6.91 15.55 -11.01
CA LEU A 56 -6.79 16.86 -10.36
C LEU A 56 -6.85 18.01 -11.39
N ALA A 57 -6.15 17.88 -12.52
CA ALA A 57 -6.16 18.89 -13.57
C ALA A 57 -7.53 19.04 -14.25
N LYS A 58 -8.30 17.95 -14.31
CA LYS A 58 -9.60 17.92 -14.99
C LYS A 58 -10.78 18.27 -14.08
N PHE A 59 -10.75 17.79 -12.85
CA PHE A 59 -11.88 17.84 -11.91
C PHE A 59 -11.61 18.72 -10.69
N GLY A 60 -10.39 19.25 -10.55
CA GLY A 60 -10.00 20.05 -9.41
C GLY A 60 -9.69 19.21 -8.17
N SER A 61 -9.48 19.89 -7.05
CA SER A 61 -9.21 19.28 -5.76
C SER A 61 -10.51 18.76 -5.16
N ILE A 62 -10.60 17.46 -4.97
CA ILE A 62 -11.72 16.76 -4.35
C ILE A 62 -11.19 16.10 -3.09
N GLU A 63 -11.84 16.41 -1.97
CA GLU A 63 -11.49 15.90 -0.64
C GLU A 63 -11.40 14.36 -0.65
N ASP A 64 -10.33 13.84 -0.07
CA ASP A 64 -9.96 12.42 0.04
C ASP A 64 -9.76 11.64 -1.27
N ILE A 65 -9.90 12.30 -2.42
CA ILE A 65 -9.78 11.70 -3.75
C ILE A 65 -8.54 12.24 -4.46
N THR A 66 -8.58 13.49 -4.94
CA THR A 66 -7.48 14.08 -5.74
C THR A 66 -6.58 14.99 -4.92
N ASP A 67 -7.05 15.52 -3.79
CA ASP A 67 -6.33 16.42 -2.89
C ASP A 67 -5.09 15.79 -2.23
N LYS A 68 -5.15 14.49 -1.94
CA LYS A 68 -4.03 13.73 -1.37
C LYS A 68 -2.91 13.51 -2.39
N GLY A 69 -3.22 13.60 -3.69
CA GLY A 69 -2.23 13.57 -4.77
C GLY A 69 -1.80 12.17 -5.22
N TYR A 70 -2.48 11.11 -4.76
CA TYR A 70 -2.28 9.73 -5.16
C TYR A 70 -3.57 8.93 -4.98
N TYR A 71 -3.70 7.82 -5.71
CA TYR A 71 -4.73 6.82 -5.46
C TYR A 71 -4.19 5.62 -4.69
N THR A 72 -5.03 5.05 -3.83
CA THR A 72 -4.74 3.80 -3.11
C THR A 72 -4.69 2.64 -4.10
N ASN A 73 -3.77 1.71 -3.87
CA ASN A 73 -3.54 0.63 -4.82
C ASN A 73 -4.66 -0.41 -4.80
N SER A 74 -5.23 -0.71 -5.97
CA SER A 74 -6.20 -1.80 -6.16
C SER A 74 -7.36 -1.76 -5.14
N TYR A 75 -7.43 -2.74 -4.23
CA TYR A 75 -8.45 -2.89 -3.19
C TYR A 75 -7.87 -2.70 -1.78
N HIS A 76 -6.63 -2.22 -1.66
CA HIS A 76 -6.00 -1.98 -0.36
C HIS A 76 -6.81 -0.99 0.46
N VAL A 77 -6.82 -1.18 1.77
CA VAL A 77 -7.32 -0.16 2.70
C VAL A 77 -6.50 1.13 2.54
N ASP A 78 -7.15 2.30 2.65
CA ASP A 78 -6.44 3.59 2.57
C ASP A 78 -5.35 3.63 3.64
N VAL A 79 -4.14 4.03 3.26
CA VAL A 79 -2.96 3.98 4.13
C VAL A 79 -3.06 4.89 5.36
N ARG A 80 -3.99 5.84 5.33
CA ARG A 80 -4.30 6.78 6.42
C ARG A 80 -5.32 6.22 7.41
N GLU A 81 -5.98 5.11 7.10
CA GLU A 81 -7.03 4.53 7.94
C GLU A 81 -6.43 3.69 9.05
N GLU A 82 -6.72 4.05 10.30
CA GLU A 82 -6.31 3.30 11.49
C GLU A 82 -7.04 1.94 11.54
N ILE A 83 -6.29 0.86 11.30
CA ILE A 83 -6.79 -0.51 11.29
C ILE A 83 -5.69 -1.47 11.76
N ASP A 84 -6.03 -2.50 12.54
CA ASP A 84 -5.05 -3.49 12.95
C ASP A 84 -4.69 -4.45 11.81
N ALA A 85 -3.51 -5.06 11.91
CA ALA A 85 -2.96 -5.94 10.87
C ALA A 85 -3.92 -7.10 10.52
N PHE A 86 -4.55 -7.70 11.53
CA PHE A 86 -5.40 -8.88 11.34
C PHE A 86 -6.71 -8.51 10.66
N SER A 87 -7.36 -7.45 11.13
CA SER A 87 -8.59 -6.93 10.51
C SER A 87 -8.36 -6.50 9.06
N LYS A 88 -7.25 -5.81 8.77
CA LYS A 88 -6.87 -5.39 7.42
C LYS A 88 -6.68 -6.58 6.48
N LEU A 89 -5.89 -7.58 6.90
CA LEU A 89 -5.65 -8.77 6.08
C LEU A 89 -6.94 -9.57 5.86
N LYS A 90 -7.76 -9.76 6.91
CA LYS A 90 -9.05 -10.43 6.78
C LYS A 90 -9.95 -9.73 5.77
N PHE A 91 -10.06 -8.41 5.86
CA PHE A 91 -10.85 -7.62 4.94
C PHE A 91 -10.33 -7.74 3.50
N GLU A 92 -9.03 -7.52 3.28
CA GLU A 92 -8.43 -7.56 1.95
C GLU A 92 -8.46 -8.96 1.30
N SER A 93 -8.45 -10.03 2.10
CA SER A 93 -8.54 -11.42 1.62
C SER A 93 -9.78 -11.69 0.76
N ARG A 94 -10.89 -10.99 1.04
CA ARG A 94 -12.16 -11.11 0.30
C ARG A 94 -11.99 -10.73 -1.17
N PHE A 95 -11.09 -9.79 -1.46
CA PHE A 95 -10.81 -9.32 -2.82
C PHE A 95 -9.73 -10.15 -3.52
N GLN A 96 -8.78 -10.74 -2.78
CA GLN A 96 -7.74 -11.60 -3.37
C GLN A 96 -8.33 -12.82 -4.09
N ASN A 97 -9.41 -13.38 -3.53
CA ASN A 97 -10.15 -14.50 -4.15
C ASN A 97 -10.80 -14.12 -5.50
N ILE A 98 -10.99 -12.82 -5.77
CA ILE A 98 -11.59 -12.30 -7.00
C ILE A 98 -10.50 -11.86 -7.99
N SER A 99 -9.42 -11.26 -7.49
CA SER A 99 -8.29 -10.73 -8.28
C SER A 99 -7.27 -11.83 -8.65
N THR A 100 -7.72 -12.83 -9.40
CA THR A 100 -6.96 -14.07 -9.67
C THR A 100 -5.77 -13.91 -10.62
N GLY A 101 -5.70 -12.81 -11.39
CA GLY A 101 -4.55 -12.53 -12.25
C GLY A 101 -3.33 -12.02 -11.47
N GLY A 102 -3.53 -11.58 -10.23
CA GLY A 102 -2.49 -11.09 -9.35
C GLY A 102 -3.10 -10.26 -8.22
N CYS A 103 -2.60 -10.51 -7.02
CA CYS A 103 -3.07 -9.94 -5.77
C CYS A 103 -1.90 -9.89 -4.78
N ILE A 104 -1.92 -8.92 -3.88
CA ILE A 104 -1.04 -8.86 -2.71
C ILE A 104 -1.68 -7.96 -1.66
N SER A 105 -1.33 -8.14 -0.40
CA SER A 105 -1.68 -7.27 0.71
C SER A 105 -0.44 -6.93 1.53
N TYR A 106 -0.41 -5.74 2.12
CA TYR A 106 0.69 -5.29 2.96
C TYR A 106 0.20 -4.92 4.35
N ILE A 107 1.03 -5.19 5.35
CA ILE A 107 0.92 -4.56 6.66
C ILE A 107 2.24 -3.87 7.01
N GLU A 108 2.14 -2.61 7.40
CA GLU A 108 3.21 -1.81 8.01
C GLU A 108 3.41 -2.25 9.46
N ILE A 109 4.63 -2.65 9.79
CA ILE A 109 5.05 -3.09 11.12
C ILE A 109 6.37 -2.40 11.51
N PRO A 110 6.62 -2.16 12.81
CA PRO A 110 7.90 -1.63 13.27
C PRO A 110 9.04 -2.64 13.05
N HIS A 111 10.24 -2.27 13.49
CA HIS A 111 11.38 -3.18 13.47
C HIS A 111 11.17 -4.33 14.47
N MET A 112 11.05 -5.57 13.96
CA MET A 112 10.64 -6.74 14.76
C MET A 112 11.80 -7.59 15.30
N ALA A 113 13.06 -7.16 15.19
CA ALA A 113 14.21 -8.00 15.59
C ALA A 113 14.18 -8.44 17.06
N HIS A 114 13.54 -7.65 17.93
CA HIS A 114 13.40 -7.96 19.36
C HIS A 114 12.08 -8.65 19.73
N ASN A 115 11.20 -8.93 18.75
CA ASN A 115 9.91 -9.58 18.99
C ASN A 115 9.55 -10.59 17.89
N LEU A 116 10.37 -11.63 17.77
CA LEU A 116 10.21 -12.67 16.76
C LEU A 116 8.95 -13.53 16.97
N GLU A 117 8.44 -13.64 18.21
CA GLU A 117 7.20 -14.39 18.48
C GLU A 117 5.97 -13.70 17.90
N ALA A 118 5.87 -12.36 18.01
CA ALA A 118 4.82 -11.62 17.33
C ALA A 118 4.88 -11.78 15.80
N LEU A 119 6.10 -11.76 15.23
CA LEU A 119 6.30 -12.01 13.79
C LEU A 119 5.80 -13.40 13.38
N LYS A 120 6.11 -14.45 14.17
CA LYS A 120 5.61 -15.81 13.93
C LYS A 120 4.08 -15.88 13.94
N HIS A 121 3.43 -15.21 14.89
CA HIS A 121 1.96 -15.16 14.95
C HIS A 121 1.36 -14.48 13.71
N MET A 122 1.94 -13.37 13.24
CA MET A 122 1.50 -12.70 12.02
C MET A 122 1.72 -13.58 10.77
N ILE A 123 2.86 -14.26 10.65
CA ILE A 123 3.11 -15.20 9.55
C ILE A 123 2.08 -16.32 9.53
N ARG A 124 1.79 -16.90 10.70
CA ARG A 124 0.77 -17.95 10.83
C ARG A 124 -0.61 -17.43 10.42
N TYR A 125 -0.97 -16.22 10.83
CA TYR A 125 -2.22 -15.60 10.43
C TYR A 125 -2.30 -15.40 8.92
N ILE A 126 -1.23 -14.90 8.29
CA ILE A 126 -1.15 -14.75 6.82
C ILE A 126 -1.43 -16.11 6.16
N TYR A 127 -0.70 -17.14 6.58
CA TYR A 127 -0.84 -18.50 6.04
C TYR A 127 -2.28 -19.04 6.15
N GLU A 128 -2.99 -18.73 7.24
CA GLU A 128 -4.33 -19.24 7.51
C GLU A 128 -5.46 -18.40 6.86
N ASN A 129 -5.22 -17.13 6.51
CA ASN A 129 -6.30 -16.17 6.21
C ASN A 129 -6.20 -15.45 4.87
N ILE A 130 -5.04 -15.40 4.20
CA ILE A 130 -4.88 -14.61 2.98
C ILE A 130 -3.90 -15.25 1.99
N GLN A 131 -4.20 -15.13 0.69
CA GLN A 131 -3.45 -15.84 -0.36
C GLN A 131 -2.02 -15.30 -0.52
N TYR A 132 -1.84 -13.99 -0.52
CA TYR A 132 -0.52 -13.38 -0.62
C TYR A 132 -0.46 -12.08 0.19
N ALA A 133 0.39 -12.05 1.22
CA ALA A 133 0.64 -10.86 2.01
C ALA A 133 2.10 -10.76 2.44
N GLU A 134 2.54 -9.53 2.70
CA GLU A 134 3.92 -9.22 3.08
C GLU A 134 3.99 -8.16 4.18
N PHE A 135 5.12 -8.14 4.87
CA PHE A 135 5.45 -7.11 5.85
C PHE A 135 6.21 -5.97 5.20
N ASN A 136 5.77 -4.75 5.48
CA ASN A 136 6.55 -3.56 5.28
C ASN A 136 7.18 -3.20 6.62
N THR A 137 8.48 -3.43 6.72
CA THR A 137 9.29 -3.02 7.86
C THR A 137 10.28 -1.95 7.41
N LYS A 138 10.67 -1.09 8.35
CA LYS A 138 11.59 0.02 8.08
C LYS A 138 12.96 -0.41 8.57
N SER A 139 13.89 -0.53 7.63
CA SER A 139 15.28 -0.95 7.89
C SER A 139 16.19 0.08 7.26
N ASP A 140 16.46 1.15 8.00
CA ASP A 140 17.28 2.25 7.52
C ASP A 140 18.55 2.40 8.34
N TYR A 141 19.55 2.98 7.68
CA TYR A 141 20.87 3.19 8.25
C TYR A 141 21.42 4.56 7.87
N CYS A 142 21.94 5.30 8.84
CA CYS A 142 22.65 6.55 8.59
C CYS A 142 24.17 6.34 8.63
N HIS A 143 24.84 6.57 7.50
CA HIS A 143 26.30 6.42 7.37
C HIS A 143 27.10 7.51 8.12
N VAL A 144 26.46 8.61 8.54
CA VAL A 144 27.11 9.71 9.25
C VAL A 144 27.28 9.41 10.75
N CYS A 145 26.24 8.91 11.39
CA CYS A 145 26.21 8.70 12.84
C CYS A 145 26.02 7.24 13.28
N GLY A 146 25.84 6.32 12.33
CA GLY A 146 25.59 4.90 12.60
C GLY A 146 24.21 4.59 13.15
N PHE A 147 23.24 5.50 13.00
CA PHE A 147 21.87 5.27 13.46
C PHE A 147 21.22 4.13 12.67
N GLU A 148 20.73 3.12 13.40
CA GLU A 148 19.90 2.02 12.92
C GLU A 148 18.47 2.23 13.40
N GLY A 149 17.52 2.39 12.48
CA GLY A 149 16.13 2.69 12.82
C GLY A 149 15.34 3.23 11.64
N GLU A 150 14.28 3.98 11.91
CA GLU A 150 13.51 4.67 10.86
C GLU A 150 14.10 6.07 10.57
N ILE A 151 14.53 6.29 9.32
CA ILE A 151 14.77 7.64 8.81
C ILE A 151 13.40 8.29 8.52
N VAL A 152 13.22 9.51 9.01
CA VAL A 152 11.92 10.21 8.98
C VAL A 152 11.82 11.14 7.78
N ILE A 153 10.60 11.48 7.38
CA ILE A 153 10.30 12.51 6.39
C ILE A 153 9.94 13.78 7.17
N ASN A 154 10.64 14.89 6.94
CA ASN A 154 10.39 16.15 7.65
C ASN A 154 9.24 16.96 7.01
N HIS A 155 8.96 18.14 7.57
CA HIS A 155 7.88 19.02 7.10
C HIS A 155 8.07 19.52 5.64
N GLU A 156 9.29 19.47 5.11
CA GLU A 156 9.63 19.85 3.73
C GLU A 156 9.49 18.66 2.75
N LEU A 157 9.06 17.49 3.25
CA LEU A 157 9.05 16.20 2.54
C LEU A 157 10.44 15.66 2.18
N ASP A 158 11.47 16.08 2.91
CA ASP A 158 12.83 15.55 2.79
C ASP A 158 13.11 14.45 3.81
N TRP A 159 13.93 13.48 3.42
CA TRP A 159 14.40 12.42 4.32
C TRP A 159 15.48 12.94 5.25
N GLU A 160 15.35 12.67 6.54
CA GLU A 160 16.19 13.22 7.58
C GLU A 160 16.48 12.19 8.68
N CYS A 161 17.76 12.03 9.02
CA CYS A 161 18.15 11.19 10.14
C CYS A 161 17.67 11.81 11.46
N PRO A 162 16.86 11.11 12.29
CA PRO A 162 16.35 11.67 13.54
C PRO A 162 17.42 11.85 14.62
N ASN A 163 18.58 11.20 14.47
CA ASN A 163 19.67 11.26 15.45
C ASN A 163 20.68 12.38 15.18
N CYS A 164 21.00 12.65 13.91
CA CYS A 164 22.05 13.62 13.55
C CYS A 164 21.61 14.68 12.53
N HIS A 165 20.34 14.67 12.11
CA HIS A 165 19.78 15.59 11.12
C HIS A 165 20.46 15.54 9.75
N ASN A 166 21.17 14.46 9.43
CA ASN A 166 21.71 14.24 8.10
C ASN A 166 20.57 14.18 7.08
N LYS A 167 20.62 15.07 6.08
CA LYS A 167 19.74 15.09 4.90
C LYS A 167 20.45 14.63 3.63
N ASP A 168 21.76 14.31 3.71
CA ASP A 168 22.51 13.78 2.57
C ASP A 168 22.06 12.35 2.28
N GLN A 169 21.27 12.24 1.21
CA GLN A 169 20.70 11.01 0.70
C GLN A 169 21.76 9.96 0.32
N GLY A 170 22.94 10.38 -0.15
CA GLY A 170 24.06 9.50 -0.46
C GLY A 170 24.76 8.95 0.79
N ARG A 171 24.39 9.45 1.98
CA ARG A 171 24.88 9.01 3.29
C ARG A 171 23.77 8.41 4.17
N MET A 172 22.69 7.96 3.55
CA MET A 172 21.65 7.15 4.20
C MET A 172 21.20 6.02 3.29
N ASN A 173 20.96 4.86 3.88
CA ASN A 173 20.20 3.79 3.24
C ASN A 173 18.78 3.86 3.79
N VAL A 174 17.83 4.24 2.95
CA VAL A 174 16.41 4.25 3.29
C VAL A 174 15.71 3.20 2.44
N ILE A 175 15.25 2.11 3.07
CA ILE A 175 14.62 1.01 2.35
C ILE A 175 13.13 1.03 2.64
N ARG A 176 12.32 1.17 1.59
CA ARG A 176 10.86 1.02 1.68
C ARG A 176 10.37 0.07 0.61
N ARG A 177 9.25 -0.57 0.92
CA ARG A 177 8.43 -1.26 -0.08
C ARG A 177 7.23 -0.40 -0.41
N THR A 178 7.16 0.04 -1.66
CA THR A 178 6.13 1.00 -2.07
C THR A 178 4.94 0.33 -2.75
N CYS A 179 5.18 -0.63 -3.64
CA CYS A 179 4.14 -1.24 -4.48
C CYS A 179 4.42 -2.71 -4.87
N GLY A 180 5.42 -3.35 -4.27
CA GLY A 180 5.86 -4.68 -4.72
C GLY A 180 7.25 -4.99 -4.22
N TYR A 181 8.19 -4.12 -4.56
CA TYR A 181 9.62 -4.36 -4.39
C TYR A 181 10.23 -3.47 -3.30
N LEU A 182 11.29 -3.97 -2.68
CA LEU A 182 12.17 -3.14 -1.86
C LEU A 182 13.02 -2.29 -2.80
N GLY A 183 13.08 -0.99 -2.53
CA GLY A 183 13.97 -0.07 -3.21
C GLY A 183 14.66 0.85 -2.22
N ASP A 184 15.86 1.27 -2.59
CA ASP A 184 16.70 2.28 -1.91
C ASP A 184 16.66 3.63 -2.63
N ASN A 185 15.73 3.80 -3.58
CA ASN A 185 15.60 5.00 -4.37
C ASN A 185 14.58 5.94 -3.75
N TYR A 186 15.04 7.14 -3.37
CA TYR A 186 14.20 8.25 -2.97
C TYR A 186 13.05 8.46 -3.97
N TRP A 187 11.81 8.35 -3.49
CA TRP A 187 10.62 8.33 -4.35
C TRP A 187 10.14 9.74 -4.72
N ASN A 188 9.29 9.83 -5.75
CA ASN A 188 8.65 11.09 -6.14
C ASN A 188 7.77 11.66 -5.01
N ASN A 189 7.48 12.96 -5.04
CA ASN A 189 6.70 13.66 -4.00
C ASN A 189 5.37 13.00 -3.66
N GLY A 190 4.65 12.46 -4.66
CA GLY A 190 3.37 11.78 -4.42
C GLY A 190 3.54 10.50 -3.61
N LYS A 191 4.55 9.70 -3.95
CA LYS A 191 4.86 8.46 -3.24
C LYS A 191 5.50 8.72 -1.88
N THR A 192 6.36 9.73 -1.74
CA THR A 192 6.89 10.18 -0.45
C THR A 192 5.76 10.61 0.48
N LYS A 193 4.78 11.38 -0.03
CA LYS A 193 3.59 11.76 0.74
C LYS A 193 2.74 10.56 1.13
N GLU A 194 2.56 9.58 0.24
CA GLU A 194 1.86 8.34 0.54
C GLU A 194 2.55 7.54 1.65
N ILE A 195 3.88 7.36 1.57
CA ILE A 195 4.68 6.68 2.59
C ILE A 195 4.58 7.40 3.94
N ASN A 196 4.68 8.73 3.94
CA ASN A 196 4.58 9.55 5.15
C ASN A 196 3.21 9.43 5.84
N ASN A 197 2.17 9.07 5.08
CA ASN A 197 0.81 8.95 5.57
C ASN A 197 0.43 7.54 6.06
N ARG A 198 1.35 6.57 5.95
CA ARG A 198 1.09 5.17 6.34
C ARG A 198 1.02 5.03 7.86
N VAL A 199 -0.08 4.48 8.35
CA VAL A 199 -0.23 4.07 9.75
C VAL A 199 0.50 2.75 10.01
N LEU A 200 0.97 2.56 11.25
CA LEU A 200 1.45 1.26 11.71
C LEU A 200 0.25 0.39 12.11
N HIS A 201 0.29 -0.91 11.80
CA HIS A 201 -0.84 -1.81 12.07
C HIS A 201 -0.68 -2.65 13.34
N ILE A 202 0.45 -2.48 14.06
CA ILE A 202 0.76 -3.11 15.35
C ILE A 202 1.53 -2.16 16.27
#